data_AF-A0A4W5NPZ1-F1
#
_entry.id   AF-A0A4W5NPZ1-F1
#
_cell.length_a   1.000
_cell.length_b   1.000
_cell.length_c   1.000
_cell.angle_alpha   90.00
_cell.angle_beta   90.00
_cell.angle_gamma   90.00
#
_symmetry.space_group_name_H-M   'P 1'
#
loop_
_entity.id
_entity.type
_entity.pdbx_description
1 polymer ?
#
loop_
_entity_poly.entity_id
_entity_poly.type
_entity_poly.pdbx_seq_one_letter_code
_entity_poly.pdbx_strand_id
1 'polypeptide(L)'
;MIDLELLYVFGVCVFPGILRTAVPDMDRETQDQYLVVLQAKDMGGHLGGLSGTTTVTVRLSDVNDNPPRFTQIFRNNLGPSSSSPVVE
;
A
#
# COMPACT_ATOMS: atom_id res chain seq x y z
N MET A 1 -16.61 12.15 9.67
CA MET A 1 -16.39 10.74 10.02
C MET A 1 -14.89 10.58 10.08
N ILE A 2 -14.29 10.48 11.27
CA ILE A 2 -12.86 10.19 11.39
C ILE A 2 -12.76 8.71 11.06
N ASP A 3 -12.02 8.37 10.01
CA ASP A 3 -11.77 6.98 9.66
C ASP A 3 -11.00 6.33 10.81
N LEU A 4 -11.65 5.38 11.49
CA LEU A 4 -11.11 4.69 12.66
C LEU A 4 -10.10 3.61 12.26
N GLU A 5 -9.92 3.32 10.96
CA GLU A 5 -8.90 2.38 10.45
C GLU A 5 -7.46 2.93 10.55
N LEU A 6 -7.28 4.23 10.80
CA LEU A 6 -5.96 4.80 11.15
C LEU A 6 -5.48 4.41 12.55
N LEU A 7 -5.97 3.31 13.11
CA LEU A 7 -5.50 2.73 14.35
C LEU A 7 -4.05 2.23 14.17
N TYR A 8 -3.11 3.17 14.34
CA TYR A 8 -1.68 2.94 14.50
C TYR A 8 -1.06 1.89 13.57
N VAL A 9 -1.18 2.07 12.24
CA VAL A 9 -0.42 1.28 11.24
C VAL A 9 1.10 1.46 11.36
N PHE A 10 1.56 2.50 12.06
CA PHE A 10 2.94 2.70 12.46
C PHE A 10 3.07 2.83 13.99
N GLY A 11 4.15 2.29 14.54
CA GLY A 11 4.55 2.43 15.94
C GLY A 11 5.88 3.15 16.09
N VAL A 12 6.09 3.83 17.21
CA VAL A 12 7.34 4.53 17.53
C VAL A 12 7.91 4.02 18.85
N CYS A 13 9.17 3.59 18.84
CA CYS A 13 9.91 3.27 20.06
C CYS A 13 10.52 4.55 20.65
N VAL A 14 10.14 4.93 21.87
CA VAL A 14 10.52 6.21 22.52
C VAL A 14 12.04 6.32 22.76
N PHE A 15 12.71 5.19 22.97
CA PHE A 15 14.16 5.04 22.92
C PHE A 15 14.43 3.76 22.12
N PRO A 16 15.09 3.80 20.95
CA PRO A 16 15.94 4.87 20.40
C PRO A 16 15.28 5.81 19.36
N GLY A 17 13.96 5.94 19.28
CA GLY A 17 13.28 6.84 18.32
C GLY A 17 12.97 6.21 16.96
N ILE A 18 12.82 4.89 16.89
CA ILE A 18 12.58 4.18 15.62
C ILE A 18 11.08 4.16 15.29
N LEU A 19 10.73 4.63 14.09
CA LEU A 19 9.43 4.44 13.46
C LEU A 19 9.40 3.07 12.75
N ARG A 20 8.37 2.26 13.03
CA ARG A 20 8.19 0.91 12.45
C ARG A 20 6.78 0.74 11.95
N THR A 21 6.58 -0.17 10.99
CA THR A 21 5.26 -0.69 10.69
C THR A 21 4.76 -1.50 11.89
N ALA A 22 3.47 -1.38 12.19
CA ALA A 22 2.80 -2.09 13.28
C ALA A 22 1.80 -3.14 12.77
N VAL A 23 1.49 -3.11 11.47
CA VAL A 23 0.63 -4.07 10.79
C VAL A 23 1.41 -4.79 9.67
N PRO A 24 1.14 -6.08 9.44
CA PRO A 24 1.63 -6.78 8.26
C PRO A 24 0.83 -6.37 7.01
N ASP A 25 1.26 -6.86 5.85
CA ASP A 25 0.47 -6.87 4.61
C ASP A 25 -0.07 -5.50 4.16
N MET A 26 0.75 -4.46 4.32
CA MET A 26 0.43 -3.14 3.80
C MET A 26 0.39 -3.19 2.27
N ASP A 27 -0.78 -2.86 1.71
CA ASP A 27 -1.05 -2.95 0.28
C ASP A 27 -1.03 -1.58 -0.39
N ARG A 28 -0.20 -1.43 -1.43
CA ARG A 28 -0.04 -0.18 -2.17
C ARG A 28 -1.29 0.14 -3.00
N GLU A 29 -1.94 -0.87 -3.56
CA GLU A 29 -3.16 -0.76 -4.36
C GLU A 29 -4.32 -0.22 -3.52
N THR A 30 -4.34 -0.53 -2.22
CA THR A 30 -5.28 0.02 -1.24
C THR A 30 -4.87 1.43 -0.81
N GLN A 31 -3.62 1.64 -0.38
CA GLN A 31 -3.12 2.96 0.04
C GLN A 31 -1.61 3.08 -0.13
N ASP A 32 -1.18 3.97 -1.02
CA ASP A 32 0.22 4.14 -1.41
C ASP A 32 1.02 5.12 -0.53
N GLN A 33 0.33 6.00 0.21
CA GLN A 33 0.93 7.05 1.02
C GLN A 33 0.28 7.19 2.40
N TYR A 34 1.11 7.43 3.41
CA TYR A 34 0.69 7.73 4.78
C TYR A 34 1.37 9.00 5.28
N LEU A 35 0.62 9.85 5.98
CA LEU A 35 1.13 11.03 6.69
C LEU A 35 1.16 10.75 8.18
N VAL A 36 2.35 10.50 8.73
CA VAL A 36 2.55 10.14 10.14
C VAL A 36 2.95 11.38 10.92
N VAL A 37 2.10 11.82 11.84
CA VAL A 37 2.40 12.94 12.73
C VAL A 37 3.13 12.43 13.97
N LEU A 38 4.35 12.90 14.19
CA LEU A 38 5.19 12.56 15.34
C LEU A 38 5.25 13.74 16.32
N GLN A 39 5.11 13.45 17.60
CA GLN A 39 5.31 14.42 18.68
C GLN A 39 6.45 13.97 19.58
N ALA A 40 7.45 14.84 19.77
CA ALA A 40 8.47 14.70 20.80
C ALA A 40 8.12 15.58 21.99
N LYS A 41 8.31 15.06 23.21
CA LYS A 41 8.10 15.78 24.47
C LYS A 41 9.38 15.72 25.29
N ASP A 42 9.83 16.84 25.83
CA ASP A 42 10.91 16.86 26.81
C ASP A 42 10.39 16.50 28.21
N MET A 43 11.30 16.39 29.19
CA MET A 43 10.99 16.09 30.59
C MET A 43 10.06 14.87 30.79
N GLY A 44 10.05 13.91 29.86
CA GLY A 44 9.12 12.77 29.90
C GLY A 44 7.64 13.16 29.84
N GLY A 45 7.30 14.38 29.38
CA GLY A 45 5.94 14.89 29.31
C GLY A 45 5.39 15.47 30.61
N HIS A 46 6.24 15.76 31.60
CA HIS A 46 5.82 16.41 32.85
C HIS A 46 5.41 17.88 32.65
N LEU A 47 4.67 18.42 33.62
CA LEU A 47 4.24 19.83 33.63
C LEU A 47 5.45 20.76 33.54
N GLY A 48 5.38 21.72 32.61
CA GLY A 48 6.47 22.66 32.31
C GLY A 48 7.38 22.22 31.15
N GLY A 49 7.21 21.00 30.64
CA GLY A 49 7.96 20.51 29.48
C GLY A 49 7.49 21.09 28.13
N LEU A 50 8.41 21.19 27.18
CA LEU A 50 8.14 21.58 25.80
C LEU A 50 7.80 20.37 24.93
N SER A 51 7.10 20.63 23.83
CA SER A 51 6.82 19.63 22.81
C SER A 51 7.04 20.19 21.41
N GLY A 52 7.52 19.35 20.51
CA GLY A 52 7.64 19.63 19.08
C GLY A 52 6.89 18.58 18.26
N THR A 53 6.35 18.99 17.11
CA THR A 53 5.62 18.11 16.21
C THR A 53 6.22 18.18 14.81
N THR A 54 6.27 17.05 14.12
CA THR A 54 6.67 16.96 12.71
C THR A 54 5.81 15.94 11.97
N THR A 55 5.73 16.05 10.65
CA THR A 55 5.00 15.11 9.80
C THR A 55 5.99 14.35 8.93
N VAL A 56 5.95 13.02 9.01
CA VAL A 56 6.71 12.10 8.17
C VAL A 56 5.81 11.57 7.06
N THR A 57 6.27 11.68 5.82
CA THR A 57 5.58 11.08 4.68
C THR A 57 6.17 9.70 4.41
N VAL A 58 5.36 8.65 4.57
CA VAL A 58 5.73 7.28 4.24
C VAL A 58 5.07 6.90 2.91
N ARG A 59 5.85 6.38 1.97
CA ARG A 59 5.37 5.87 0.68
C ARG A 59 5.66 4.39 0.59
N LEU A 60 4.66 3.60 0.23
CA LEU A 60 4.84 2.17 -0.02
C LEU A 60 5.51 1.98 -1.39
N SER A 61 6.58 1.18 -1.37
CA SER A 61 7.20 0.69 -2.59
C SER A 61 6.27 -0.28 -3.29
N ASP A 62 6.23 -0.20 -4.61
CA ASP A 62 5.46 -1.11 -5.45
C ASP A 62 6.09 -2.50 -5.46
N VAL A 63 5.23 -3.52 -5.34
CA VAL A 63 5.57 -4.93 -5.52
C VAL A 63 4.65 -5.45 -6.61
N ASN A 64 5.23 -6.11 -7.62
CA ASN A 64 4.44 -6.65 -8.74
C ASN A 64 3.72 -7.95 -8.34
N ASP A 65 2.70 -7.85 -7.50
CA ASP A 65 1.87 -8.95 -7.01
C ASP A 65 0.48 -9.01 -7.68
N ASN A 66 0.14 -8.02 -8.52
CA ASN A 66 -1.11 -7.96 -9.27
C ASN A 66 -0.92 -8.43 -10.74
N PRO A 67 -1.18 -9.71 -11.06
CA PRO A 67 -1.01 -10.25 -12.42
C PRO A 67 -2.01 -9.63 -13.41
N PRO A 68 -1.67 -9.59 -14.72
CA PRO A 68 -2.54 -9.02 -15.73
C PRO A 68 -3.88 -9.78 -15.81
N ARG A 69 -4.98 -9.03 -15.80
CA ARG A 69 -6.33 -9.58 -16.00
C ARG A 69 -6.82 -9.25 -17.41
N PHE A 70 -6.93 -10.26 -18.25
CA PHE A 70 -7.47 -10.11 -19.61
C PHE A 70 -9.00 -10.08 -19.56
N THR A 71 -9.61 -9.00 -20.03
CA THR A 71 -11.07 -8.86 -20.14
C THR A 71 -11.65 -9.55 -21.36
N GLN A 72 -10.80 -10.05 -22.26
CA GLN A 72 -11.21 -10.72 -23.50
C GLN A 72 -10.49 -12.05 -23.63
N ILE A 73 -11.25 -13.14 -23.68
CA ILE A 73 -10.74 -14.44 -24.11
C ILE A 73 -10.44 -14.27 -25.61
N PHE A 74 -9.19 -14.45 -26.02
CA PHE A 74 -8.85 -14.52 -27.43
C PHE A 74 -9.68 -15.64 -28.07
N ARG A 75 -10.79 -15.28 -28.74
CA ARG A 75 -11.43 -16.21 -29.67
C ARG A 75 -10.48 -16.32 -30.85
N ASN A 76 -9.79 -17.44 -30.94
CA ASN A 76 -9.15 -17.82 -32.19
C ASN A 76 -10.26 -17.94 -33.24
N ASN A 77 -10.38 -16.93 -34.09
CA ASN A 77 -11.15 -17.03 -35.32
C ASN A 77 -10.36 -17.95 -36.26
N LEU A 78 -10.41 -19.26 -36.00
CA LEU A 78 -10.17 -20.26 -37.02
C LEU A 78 -11.32 -20.12 -38.01
N GLY A 79 -11.16 -19.21 -38.98
CA GLY A 79 -12.02 -19.16 -40.15
C GLY A 79 -12.01 -20.54 -40.83
N PRO A 80 -13.14 -20.96 -41.43
CA PRO A 80 -13.26 -22.32 -41.93
C PRO A 80 -12.12 -22.62 -42.88
N SER A 81 -11.40 -23.69 -42.57
CA SER A 81 -10.36 -24.27 -43.41
C SER A 81 -10.86 -24.33 -44.86
N SER A 82 -10.16 -23.66 -45.77
CA SER A 82 -10.37 -23.76 -47.21
C SER A 82 -9.87 -25.10 -47.77
N SER A 83 -10.17 -26.20 -47.07
CA SER A 83 -10.02 -27.54 -47.60
C SER A 83 -11.35 -27.95 -48.22
N SER A 84 -11.65 -27.43 -49.41
CA SER A 84 -12.54 -28.13 -50.32
C SER A 84 -11.79 -29.38 -50.80
N PRO A 85 -12.26 -30.61 -50.54
CA PRO A 85 -11.75 -31.76 -51.27
C PRO A 85 -12.33 -31.66 -52.68
N VAL A 86 -11.48 -31.46 -53.68
CA VAL A 86 -11.88 -31.75 -55.07
C VAL A 86 -11.89 -33.27 -55.18
N VAL A 87 -13.08 -33.86 -55.11
CA VAL A 87 -13.35 -35.24 -55.49
C VAL A 87 -14.25 -35.19 -56.73
N GLU A 88 -13.69 -35.75 -57.81
CA GLU A 88 -14.19 -35.98 -59.18
C GLU A 88 -14.29 -34.77 -60.13
#